data_AF-A0A379AGJ1-F1
#
_entry.id   AF-A0A379AGJ1-F1
#
_cell.length_a   1.000
_cell.length_b   1.000
_cell.length_c   1.000
_cell.angle_alpha   90.00
_cell.angle_beta   90.00
_cell.angle_gamma   90.00
#
_symmetry.space_group_name_H-M   'P 1'
#
loop_
_entity.id
_entity.type
_entity.pdbx_description
1 polymer ?
#
loop_
_entity_poly.entity_id
_entity_poly.type
_entity_poly.pdbx_seq_one_letter_code
_entity_poly.pdbx_strand_id
1 'polypeptide(L)'
;MLQQRFNYYCQHVVKGFYKNHFLRFDRQIVLVDCLQPLNSGPQAFNDMRLALTQLMQSFHYGQRTLFRRLFSPVIDKLLFAATKADHITSDQHGNMVSLLQQLVQDAWQNAAFEGISMDCIGLASVQATQSGLVDHRGEKIPALRGNRLDDGEPLTVYPGEVPPRLPGNAFWQQQGFQFEQFRPQQLDVDRPLPHIRMDAALEFLLGDKLR
;
A
#
# COMPACT_ATOMS: atom_id res chain seq x y z
N MET A 1 3.60 -7.36 -39.39
CA MET A 1 4.52 -6.46 -38.66
C MET A 1 4.15 -6.27 -37.18
N LEU A 2 2.94 -5.78 -36.84
CA LEU A 2 2.55 -5.55 -35.43
C LEU A 2 2.53 -6.84 -34.58
N GLN A 3 2.01 -7.95 -35.13
CA GLN A 3 2.03 -9.24 -34.44
C GLN A 3 3.46 -9.73 -34.13
N GLN A 4 4.42 -9.49 -35.04
CA GLN A 4 5.82 -9.82 -34.82
C GLN A 4 6.44 -8.96 -33.70
N ARG A 5 6.11 -7.65 -33.66
CA ARG A 5 6.55 -6.75 -32.57
C ARG A 5 5.94 -7.16 -31.22
N PHE A 6 4.66 -7.53 -31.20
CA PHE A 6 4.00 -8.04 -30.00
C PHE A 6 4.66 -9.33 -29.50
N ASN A 7 4.91 -10.30 -30.40
CA ASN A 7 5.57 -11.55 -30.04
C ASN A 7 7.00 -11.31 -29.53
N TYR A 8 7.73 -10.38 -30.16
CA TYR A 8 9.05 -9.97 -29.72
C TYR A 8 9.02 -9.39 -28.30
N TYR A 9 8.10 -8.46 -28.03
CA TYR A 9 7.90 -7.86 -26.71
C TYR A 9 7.59 -8.93 -25.65
N CYS A 10 6.65 -9.83 -25.92
CA CYS A 10 6.29 -10.92 -25.02
C CYS A 10 7.48 -11.85 -24.72
N GLN A 11 8.31 -12.17 -25.72
CA GLN A 11 9.44 -13.07 -25.55
C GLN A 11 10.64 -12.42 -24.88
N HIS A 12 11.01 -11.20 -25.26
CA HIS A 12 12.27 -10.59 -24.84
C HIS A 12 12.10 -9.65 -23.65
N VAL A 13 10.96 -8.97 -23.54
CA VAL A 13 10.70 -8.03 -22.44
C VAL A 13 9.98 -8.75 -21.30
N VAL A 14 8.78 -9.30 -21.56
CA VAL A 14 7.96 -9.90 -20.50
C VAL A 14 8.61 -11.16 -19.94
N LYS A 15 8.86 -12.19 -20.76
CA LYS A 15 9.50 -13.42 -20.28
C LYS A 15 10.93 -13.19 -19.77
N GLY A 16 11.66 -12.27 -20.38
CA GLY A 16 13.00 -11.88 -19.95
C GLY A 16 13.01 -11.33 -18.52
N PHE A 17 12.08 -10.44 -18.19
CA PHE A 17 11.92 -9.88 -16.84
C PHE A 17 11.66 -10.96 -15.79
N TYR A 18 10.69 -11.85 -16.03
CA TYR A 18 10.36 -12.93 -15.09
C TYR A 18 11.54 -13.86 -14.85
N LYS A 19 12.22 -14.28 -15.93
CA LYS A 19 13.32 -15.24 -15.85
C LYS A 19 14.55 -14.66 -15.16
N ASN A 20 14.89 -13.41 -15.46
CA ASN A 20 16.18 -12.84 -15.03
C ASN A 20 16.11 -12.12 -13.69
N HIS A 21 14.94 -11.58 -13.31
CA HIS A 21 14.77 -10.80 -12.08
C HIS A 21 13.82 -11.47 -11.10
N PHE A 22 12.59 -11.76 -11.53
CA PHE A 22 11.51 -12.17 -10.63
C PHE A 22 11.79 -13.49 -9.90
N LEU A 23 12.43 -14.45 -10.57
CA LEU A 23 12.82 -15.74 -9.96
C LEU A 23 13.84 -15.63 -8.81
N ARG A 24 14.41 -14.45 -8.56
CA ARG A 24 15.42 -14.24 -7.51
C ARG A 24 14.87 -13.55 -6.26
N PHE A 25 13.58 -13.24 -6.22
CA PHE A 25 13.00 -12.57 -5.07
C PHE A 25 12.75 -13.55 -3.92
N ASP A 26 13.34 -13.27 -2.76
CA ASP A 26 13.07 -13.96 -1.50
C ASP A 26 11.89 -13.32 -0.76
N ARG A 27 11.75 -12.00 -0.87
CA ARG A 27 10.78 -11.18 -0.15
C ARG A 27 10.18 -10.15 -1.09
N GLN A 28 8.93 -9.80 -0.88
CA GLN A 28 8.30 -8.75 -1.65
C GLN A 28 7.40 -7.86 -0.81
N ILE A 29 7.42 -6.58 -1.14
CA ILE A 29 6.49 -5.58 -0.64
C ILE A 29 5.74 -4.97 -1.81
N VAL A 30 4.42 -4.89 -1.69
CA VAL A 30 3.52 -4.22 -2.64
C VAL A 30 2.98 -2.97 -1.98
N LEU A 31 3.41 -1.82 -2.48
CA LEU A 31 2.97 -0.51 -2.01
C LEU A 31 1.65 -0.13 -2.69
N VAL A 32 0.64 0.22 -1.90
CA VAL A 32 -0.70 0.57 -2.37
C VAL A 32 -1.08 1.93 -1.80
N ASP A 33 -1.47 2.88 -2.65
CA ASP A 33 -2.09 4.13 -2.22
C ASP A 33 -3.60 3.95 -2.22
N CYS A 34 -4.20 3.84 -1.03
CA CYS A 34 -5.65 3.69 -0.88
C CYS A 34 -6.38 5.04 -0.82
N LEU A 35 -5.69 6.14 -0.53
CA LEU A 35 -6.31 7.43 -0.21
C LEU A 35 -6.61 8.23 -1.48
N GLN A 36 -5.66 8.31 -2.40
CA GLN A 36 -5.82 9.10 -3.62
C GLN A 36 -6.94 8.57 -4.55
N PRO A 37 -7.11 7.25 -4.72
CA PRO A 37 -8.24 6.71 -5.49
C PRO A 37 -9.59 6.95 -4.81
N LEU A 38 -9.66 6.98 -3.47
CA LEU A 38 -10.89 7.35 -2.76
C LEU A 38 -11.28 8.81 -3.08
N ASN A 39 -10.33 9.75 -3.02
CA ASN A 39 -10.54 11.15 -3.38
C ASN A 39 -11.00 11.33 -4.84
N SER A 40 -10.43 10.55 -5.76
CA SER A 40 -10.70 10.66 -7.21
C SER A 40 -12.06 10.09 -7.64
N GLY A 41 -12.78 9.43 -6.73
CA GLY A 41 -14.12 8.91 -6.98
C GLY A 41 -14.21 7.42 -7.33
N PRO A 42 -15.42 6.89 -7.53
CA PRO A 42 -15.68 5.45 -7.64
C PRO A 42 -14.99 4.81 -8.84
N GLN A 43 -14.81 5.54 -9.95
CA GLN A 43 -14.13 5.00 -11.13
C GLN A 43 -12.65 4.73 -10.87
N ALA A 44 -11.93 5.70 -10.29
CA ALA A 44 -10.51 5.56 -9.96
C ALA A 44 -10.28 4.45 -8.91
N PHE A 45 -11.15 4.36 -7.90
CA PHE A 45 -11.08 3.31 -6.90
C PHE A 45 -11.29 1.91 -7.50
N ASN A 46 -12.27 1.76 -8.40
CA ASN A 46 -12.51 0.48 -9.07
C ASN A 46 -11.37 0.09 -10.02
N ASP A 47 -10.75 1.05 -10.71
CA ASP A 47 -9.60 0.80 -11.57
C ASP A 47 -8.39 0.32 -10.76
N MET A 48 -8.09 0.96 -9.62
CA MET A 48 -7.07 0.48 -8.68
C MET A 48 -7.36 -0.95 -8.22
N ARG A 49 -8.62 -1.26 -7.87
CA ARG A 49 -9.01 -2.61 -7.44
C ARG A 49 -8.75 -3.63 -8.55
N LEU A 50 -9.14 -3.34 -9.79
CA LEU A 50 -8.90 -4.22 -10.93
C LEU A 50 -7.40 -4.42 -11.20
N ALA A 51 -6.61 -3.35 -11.14
CA ALA A 51 -5.16 -3.42 -11.30
C ALA A 51 -4.52 -4.31 -10.21
N LEU A 52 -4.94 -4.16 -8.95
CA LEU A 52 -4.49 -5.04 -7.87
C LEU A 52 -4.86 -6.49 -8.16
N THR A 53 -6.12 -6.79 -8.51
CA THR A 53 -6.55 -8.17 -8.85
C THR A 53 -5.72 -8.77 -9.99
N GLN A 54 -5.42 -8.00 -11.05
CA GLN A 54 -4.57 -8.46 -12.16
C GLN A 54 -3.12 -8.71 -11.72
N LEU A 55 -2.59 -7.85 -10.84
CA LEU A 55 -1.27 -8.03 -10.24
C LEU A 55 -1.24 -9.33 -9.42
N MET A 56 -2.31 -9.64 -8.68
CA MET A 56 -2.41 -10.87 -7.89
C MET A 56 -2.44 -12.13 -8.76
N GLN A 57 -2.98 -12.06 -9.98
CA GLN A 57 -2.88 -13.17 -10.94
C GLN A 57 -1.42 -13.46 -11.34
N SER A 58 -0.57 -12.44 -11.35
CA SER A 58 0.87 -12.61 -11.62
C SER A 58 1.62 -13.24 -10.42
N PHE A 59 1.03 -13.19 -9.22
CA PHE A 59 1.52 -13.89 -8.04
C PHE A 59 1.01 -15.32 -7.89
N HIS A 60 0.18 -15.81 -8.82
CA HIS A 60 -0.10 -17.24 -8.86
C HIS A 60 1.15 -17.97 -9.33
N TYR A 61 1.96 -18.43 -8.39
CA TYR A 61 3.07 -19.30 -8.66
C TYR A 61 2.50 -20.68 -8.98
N GLY A 62 2.06 -20.86 -10.22
CA GLY A 62 1.34 -22.04 -10.66
C GLY A 62 1.90 -23.35 -10.10
N GLN A 63 1.00 -24.22 -9.62
CA GLN A 63 1.25 -25.54 -9.05
C GLN A 63 2.47 -26.26 -9.66
N ARG A 64 3.65 -26.25 -9.01
CA ARG A 64 4.81 -27.02 -9.51
C ARG A 64 5.68 -27.62 -8.40
N THR A 65 5.48 -28.93 -8.25
CA THR A 65 6.37 -30.01 -7.79
C THR A 65 7.47 -29.74 -6.75
N LEU A 66 7.42 -30.56 -5.68
CA LEU A 66 8.40 -30.72 -4.58
C LEU A 66 9.87 -30.65 -5.01
N PHE A 67 10.22 -31.15 -6.20
CA PHE A 67 11.60 -31.25 -6.68
C PHE A 67 12.26 -29.92 -7.04
N ARG A 68 11.50 -28.85 -7.35
CA ARG A 68 12.11 -27.56 -7.73
C ARG A 68 12.29 -26.58 -6.56
N ARG A 69 11.64 -26.85 -5.41
CA ARG A 69 11.80 -26.09 -4.16
C ARG A 69 13.22 -26.21 -3.57
N LEU A 70 13.96 -27.26 -3.93
CA LEU A 70 15.33 -27.48 -3.47
C LEU A 70 16.39 -26.58 -4.13
N PHE A 71 16.08 -25.88 -5.23
CA PHE A 71 17.12 -25.22 -6.06
C PHE A 71 16.82 -23.79 -6.51
N SER A 72 15.76 -23.13 -6.03
CA SER A 72 15.51 -21.71 -6.35
C SER A 72 14.92 -20.98 -5.14
N PRO A 73 15.42 -19.78 -4.79
CA PRO A 73 14.71 -18.91 -3.85
C PRO A 73 13.30 -18.63 -4.38
N VAL A 74 12.32 -18.71 -3.50
CA VAL A 74 10.89 -18.46 -3.76
C VAL A 74 10.44 -17.45 -2.72
N ILE A 75 9.58 -16.52 -3.12
CA ILE A 75 8.99 -15.55 -2.21
C ILE A 75 8.24 -16.32 -1.11
N ASP A 76 8.74 -16.23 0.11
CA ASP A 76 8.15 -16.87 1.29
C ASP A 76 7.41 -15.84 2.18
N LYS A 77 7.69 -14.54 1.99
CA LYS A 77 6.95 -13.44 2.61
C LYS A 77 6.55 -12.35 1.60
N LEU A 78 5.28 -11.97 1.66
CA LEU A 78 4.67 -10.93 0.84
C LEU A 78 3.94 -9.92 1.73
N LEU A 79 4.43 -8.68 1.77
CA LEU A 79 3.85 -7.60 2.55
C LEU A 79 3.04 -6.66 1.66
N PHE A 80 1.76 -6.46 1.98
CA PHE A 80 0.98 -5.39 1.39
C PHE A 80 1.02 -4.17 2.30
N ALA A 81 1.41 -3.02 1.74
CA ALA A 81 1.59 -1.80 2.51
C ALA A 81 0.70 -0.69 1.98
N ALA A 82 -0.30 -0.29 2.77
CA ALA A 82 -1.06 0.93 2.54
C ALA A 82 -0.14 2.13 2.86
N THR A 83 0.30 2.82 1.82
CA THR A 83 1.26 3.93 1.91
C THR A 83 0.60 5.23 2.34
N LYS A 84 1.43 6.21 2.74
CA LYS A 84 1.00 7.55 3.14
C LYS A 84 0.03 7.53 4.32
N ALA A 85 0.23 6.60 5.26
CA ALA A 85 -0.60 6.48 6.46
C ALA A 85 -0.61 7.77 7.30
N ASP A 86 0.39 8.63 7.17
CA ASP A 86 0.44 9.94 7.82
C ASP A 86 -0.58 10.95 7.24
N HIS A 87 -1.22 10.67 6.11
CA HIS A 87 -2.28 11.53 5.56
C HIS A 87 -3.66 11.27 6.19
N ILE A 88 -3.74 10.38 7.19
CA ILE A 88 -4.94 10.12 7.98
C ILE A 88 -4.60 10.16 9.48
N THR A 89 -5.61 10.38 10.32
CA THR A 89 -5.42 10.37 11.78
C THR A 89 -5.22 8.94 12.29
N SER A 90 -4.57 8.79 13.44
CA SER A 90 -4.16 7.49 13.98
C SER A 90 -5.30 6.50 14.20
N ASP A 91 -6.50 7.02 14.50
CA ASP A 91 -7.74 6.25 14.65
C ASP A 91 -8.21 5.61 13.32
N GLN A 92 -7.85 6.21 12.19
CA GLN A 92 -8.23 5.71 10.85
C GLN A 92 -7.23 4.70 10.28
N HIS A 93 -6.05 4.51 10.89
CA HIS A 93 -5.05 3.54 10.41
C HIS A 93 -5.61 2.11 10.37
N GLY A 94 -6.42 1.73 11.37
CA GLY A 94 -7.07 0.43 11.40
C GLY A 94 -8.01 0.24 10.21
N ASN A 95 -8.84 1.24 9.92
CA ASN A 95 -9.77 1.22 8.80
C ASN A 95 -9.05 1.10 7.46
N MET A 96 -7.94 1.84 7.27
CA MET A 96 -7.13 1.76 6.05
C MET A 96 -6.52 0.37 5.85
N VAL A 97 -6.03 -0.27 6.92
CA VAL A 97 -5.54 -1.66 6.85
C VAL A 97 -6.67 -2.62 6.52
N SER A 98 -7.85 -2.48 7.15
CA SER A 98 -9.02 -3.33 6.86
C SER A 98 -9.53 -3.17 5.43
N LEU A 99 -9.46 -1.97 4.87
CA LEU A 99 -9.78 -1.70 3.47
C LEU A 99 -8.81 -2.42 2.53
N LEU A 100 -7.50 -2.29 2.79
CA LEU A 100 -6.47 -2.97 2.01
C LEU A 100 -6.63 -4.49 2.06
N GLN A 101 -6.86 -5.05 3.24
CA GLN A 101 -7.11 -6.49 3.43
C GLN A 101 -8.26 -6.99 2.54
N GLN A 102 -9.35 -6.22 2.42
CA GLN A 102 -10.46 -6.57 1.54
C GLN A 102 -10.10 -6.45 0.05
N LEU A 103 -9.30 -5.45 -0.33
CA LEU A 103 -8.84 -5.31 -1.72
C LEU A 103 -7.97 -6.48 -2.16
N VAL A 104 -7.21 -7.07 -1.24
CA VAL A 104 -6.28 -8.19 -1.52
C VAL A 104 -6.80 -9.54 -1.03
N GLN A 105 -8.07 -9.64 -0.62
CA GLN A 105 -8.65 -10.85 -0.04
C GLN A 105 -8.52 -12.06 -0.96
N ASP A 106 -8.72 -11.89 -2.27
CA ASP A 106 -8.57 -12.94 -3.27
C ASP A 106 -7.10 -13.40 -3.38
N ALA A 107 -6.14 -12.47 -3.26
CA ALA A 107 -4.72 -12.81 -3.18
C ALA A 107 -4.44 -13.69 -1.97
N TRP A 108 -5.03 -13.32 -0.84
CA TRP A 108 -4.82 -13.98 0.43
C TRP A 108 -5.23 -15.44 0.39
N GLN A 109 -6.40 -15.71 -0.20
CA GLN A 109 -6.90 -17.08 -0.36
C GLN A 109 -5.92 -17.90 -1.19
N ASN A 110 -5.43 -17.38 -2.31
CA ASN A 110 -4.54 -18.12 -3.22
C ASN A 110 -3.14 -18.36 -2.64
N ALA A 111 -2.49 -17.33 -2.10
CA ALA A 111 -1.11 -17.44 -1.61
C ALA A 111 -1.01 -18.22 -0.27
N ALA A 112 -2.08 -18.28 0.52
CA ALA A 112 -2.14 -19.15 1.70
C ALA A 112 -1.98 -20.64 1.32
N PHE A 113 -2.47 -21.07 0.15
CA PHE A 113 -2.29 -22.45 -0.34
C PHE A 113 -0.84 -22.76 -0.76
N GLU A 114 -0.03 -21.74 -1.04
CA GLU A 114 1.36 -21.89 -1.48
C GLU A 114 2.37 -21.82 -0.31
N GLY A 115 1.88 -21.58 0.92
CA GLY A 115 2.72 -21.47 2.11
C GLY A 115 3.49 -20.15 2.21
N ILE A 116 3.03 -19.11 1.52
CA ILE A 116 3.58 -17.76 1.58
C ILE A 116 2.98 -17.04 2.79
N SER A 117 3.82 -16.51 3.66
CA SER A 117 3.37 -15.67 4.78
C SER A 117 3.02 -14.28 4.25
N MET A 118 1.80 -13.84 4.53
CA MET A 118 1.29 -12.54 4.10
C MET A 118 0.88 -11.68 5.27
N ASP A 119 1.09 -10.38 5.13
CA ASP A 119 0.61 -9.38 6.08
C ASP A 119 0.19 -8.09 5.37
N CYS A 120 -0.65 -7.29 6.03
CA CYS A 120 -1.09 -5.98 5.59
C CYS A 120 -0.79 -4.94 6.67
N ILE A 121 -0.07 -3.88 6.29
CA ILE A 121 0.25 -2.79 7.20
C ILE A 121 -0.07 -1.43 6.58
N GLY A 122 -0.44 -0.47 7.43
CA GLY A 122 -0.44 0.95 7.07
C GLY A 122 0.90 1.55 7.45
N LEU A 123 1.60 2.17 6.52
CA LEU A 123 2.92 2.76 6.75
C LEU A 123 3.06 4.14 6.11
N ALA A 124 4.01 4.92 6.62
CA ALA A 124 4.54 6.10 5.97
C ALA A 124 6.06 5.98 6.00
N SER A 125 6.67 5.87 4.82
CA SER A 125 8.13 5.78 4.69
C SER A 125 8.81 7.10 5.10
N VAL A 126 8.14 8.22 4.86
CA VAL A 126 8.51 9.55 5.33
C VAL A 126 7.24 10.22 5.83
N GLN A 127 7.22 10.57 7.11
CA GLN A 127 6.09 11.24 7.74
C GLN A 127 6.14 12.75 7.45
N ALA A 128 5.15 13.26 6.74
CA ALA A 128 4.98 14.66 6.40
C ALA A 128 4.09 15.42 7.40
N THR A 129 3.26 14.71 8.17
CA THR A 129 2.27 15.32 9.07
C THR A 129 2.51 15.02 10.55
N GLN A 130 1.87 15.79 11.42
CA GLN A 130 1.77 15.53 12.84
C GLN A 130 0.32 15.25 13.20
N SER A 131 0.06 14.11 13.85
CA SER A 131 -1.27 13.79 14.39
C SER A 131 -1.46 14.42 15.77
N GLY A 132 -2.64 14.97 16.03
CA GLY A 132 -2.98 15.60 17.30
C GLY A 132 -4.48 15.70 17.53
N LEU A 133 -4.85 16.35 18.63
CA LEU A 133 -6.24 16.69 18.96
C LEU A 133 -6.40 18.20 18.91
N VAL A 134 -7.47 18.67 18.29
CA VAL A 134 -7.86 20.09 18.27
C VAL A 134 -9.16 20.23 19.05
N ASP A 135 -9.23 21.25 19.91
CA ASP A 135 -10.47 21.61 20.58
C ASP A 135 -11.35 22.40 19.61
N HIS A 136 -12.52 21.86 19.30
CA HIS A 136 -13.51 22.52 18.49
C HIS A 136 -14.86 22.42 19.20
N ARG A 137 -15.37 23.57 19.65
CA ARG A 137 -16.66 23.67 20.38
C ARG A 137 -16.71 22.82 21.66
N GLY A 138 -15.58 22.63 22.35
CA GLY A 138 -15.50 21.85 23.58
C GLY A 138 -15.32 20.34 23.36
N GLU A 139 -15.27 19.89 22.11
CA GLU A 139 -14.96 18.51 21.75
C GLU A 139 -13.53 18.41 21.21
N LYS A 140 -12.80 17.38 21.62
CA LYS A 140 -11.46 17.07 21.10
C LYS A 140 -11.59 16.23 19.85
N ILE A 141 -11.28 16.82 18.71
CA ILE A 141 -11.37 16.17 17.40
C ILE A 141 -9.96 15.81 16.93
N PRO A 142 -9.72 14.58 16.43
CA PRO A 142 -8.48 14.22 15.76
C PRO A 142 -8.21 15.16 14.58
N ALA A 143 -6.96 15.60 14.42
CA ALA A 143 -6.56 16.42 13.29
C ALA A 143 -5.12 16.13 12.89
N LEU A 144 -4.83 16.39 11.63
CA LEU A 144 -3.48 16.40 11.07
C LEU A 144 -3.02 17.82 10.91
N ARG A 145 -1.75 18.07 11.23
CA ARG A 145 -1.05 19.30 10.92
C ARG A 145 0.10 19.03 9.95
N GLY A 146 0.21 19.84 8.92
CA GLY A 146 1.31 19.81 7.95
C GLY A 146 1.27 21.04 7.04
N ASN A 147 2.08 21.03 5.99
CA ASN A 147 2.05 22.08 4.96
C ASN A 147 1.49 21.49 3.67
N ARG A 148 0.54 22.17 3.02
CA ARG A 148 -0.07 21.63 1.80
C ARG A 148 0.91 21.55 0.65
N LEU A 149 0.75 20.55 -0.21
CA LEU A 149 1.63 20.34 -1.36
C LEU A 149 1.49 21.47 -2.41
N ASP A 150 0.27 21.96 -2.61
CA ASP A 150 -0.12 22.90 -3.66
C ASP A 150 0.53 24.28 -3.50
N ASP A 151 0.46 24.87 -2.31
CA ASP A 151 0.94 26.23 -2.02
C ASP A 151 1.99 26.31 -0.91
N GLY A 152 2.14 25.24 -0.10
CA GLY A 152 3.06 25.22 1.03
C GLY A 152 2.52 25.86 2.30
N GLU A 153 1.25 26.29 2.33
CA GLU A 153 0.64 26.91 3.50
C GLU A 153 0.39 25.87 4.61
N PRO A 154 0.51 26.28 5.88
CA PRO A 154 0.20 25.42 7.01
C PRO A 154 -1.29 25.08 7.03
N LEU A 155 -1.59 23.79 7.18
CA LEU A 155 -2.94 23.26 7.25
C LEU A 155 -3.10 22.44 8.53
N THR A 156 -4.18 22.67 9.25
CA THR A 156 -4.69 21.77 10.29
C THR A 156 -6.07 21.29 9.87
N VAL A 157 -6.25 20.00 9.64
CA VAL A 157 -7.47 19.44 9.03
C VAL A 157 -7.84 18.10 9.64
N TYR A 158 -9.15 17.85 9.75
CA TYR A 158 -9.67 16.50 9.92
C TYR A 158 -9.91 15.91 8.52
N PRO A 159 -9.16 14.87 8.09
CA PRO A 159 -9.21 14.37 6.72
C PRO A 159 -10.49 13.59 6.38
N GLY A 160 -11.31 13.27 7.39
CA GLY A 160 -12.49 12.42 7.26
C GLY A 160 -12.21 10.96 7.61
N GLU A 161 -13.24 10.13 7.48
CA GLU A 161 -13.17 8.71 7.81
C GLU A 161 -12.74 7.87 6.60
N VAL A 162 -11.82 6.94 6.83
CA VAL A 162 -11.46 5.93 5.84
C VAL A 162 -12.48 4.80 5.95
N PRO A 163 -13.11 4.36 4.84
CA PRO A 163 -14.09 3.29 4.90
C PRO A 163 -13.37 1.98 5.26
N PRO A 164 -13.76 1.27 6.34
CA PRO A 164 -13.11 0.02 6.75
C PRO A 164 -13.44 -1.13 5.80
N ARG A 165 -14.35 -0.93 4.85
CA ARG A 165 -14.80 -1.91 3.86
C ARG A 165 -14.90 -1.28 2.48
N LEU A 166 -15.01 -2.10 1.46
CA LEU A 166 -15.20 -1.62 0.09
C LEU A 166 -16.39 -0.65 0.03
N PRO A 167 -16.15 0.63 -0.31
CA PRO A 167 -17.21 1.63 -0.33
C PRO A 167 -18.23 1.35 -1.43
N GLY A 168 -19.51 1.50 -1.11
CA GLY A 168 -20.59 1.56 -2.09
C GLY A 168 -20.79 2.96 -2.65
N ASN A 169 -21.61 3.13 -3.69
CA ASN A 169 -21.83 4.43 -4.34
C ASN A 169 -22.27 5.55 -3.37
N ALA A 170 -22.99 5.20 -2.30
CA ALA A 170 -23.43 6.16 -1.28
C ALA A 170 -22.26 6.85 -0.55
N PHE A 171 -21.09 6.19 -0.42
CA PHE A 171 -19.91 6.76 0.22
C PHE A 171 -19.42 8.03 -0.49
N TRP A 172 -19.40 8.03 -1.82
CA TRP A 172 -18.98 9.21 -2.59
C TRP A 172 -20.07 10.28 -2.72
N GLN A 173 -21.33 9.94 -2.45
CA GLN A 173 -22.43 10.90 -2.41
C GLN A 173 -22.47 11.65 -1.07
N GLN A 174 -22.08 10.97 0.01
CA GLN A 174 -21.92 11.54 1.33
C GLN A 174 -20.53 12.19 1.41
N GLN A 175 -20.41 13.44 0.94
CA GLN A 175 -19.16 14.19 1.06
C GLN A 175 -18.79 14.37 2.54
N GLY A 176 -17.60 13.90 2.91
CA GLY A 176 -17.06 14.02 4.27
C GLY A 176 -15.59 13.63 4.42
N PHE A 177 -14.88 13.38 3.31
CA PHE A 177 -13.46 13.06 3.33
C PHE A 177 -12.73 13.87 2.27
N GLN A 178 -11.55 14.36 2.63
CA GLN A 178 -10.61 15.01 1.75
C GLN A 178 -9.20 14.67 2.25
N PHE A 179 -8.59 13.68 1.61
CA PHE A 179 -7.22 13.29 1.93
C PHE A 179 -6.24 14.25 1.25
N GLU A 180 -5.85 15.31 1.96
CA GLU A 180 -4.96 16.34 1.45
C GLU A 180 -3.55 15.80 1.17
N GLN A 181 -2.82 16.43 0.24
CA GLN A 181 -1.42 16.11 0.00
C GLN A 181 -0.51 17.07 0.76
N PHE A 182 0.48 16.53 1.47
CA PHE A 182 1.37 17.32 2.33
C PHE A 182 2.80 17.36 1.76
N ARG A 183 3.48 18.48 1.98
CA ARG A 183 4.92 18.61 1.72
C ARG A 183 5.70 17.89 2.81
N PRO A 184 6.88 17.34 2.48
CA PRO A 184 7.82 16.88 3.49
C PRO A 184 8.09 17.98 4.53
N GLN A 185 8.24 17.59 5.79
CA GLN A 185 8.65 18.52 6.84
C GLN A 185 10.08 19.03 6.55
N GLN A 186 10.41 20.21 7.10
CA GLN A 186 11.81 20.67 7.05
C GLN A 186 12.68 19.64 7.76
N LEU A 187 13.64 19.10 7.01
CA LEU A 187 14.53 18.06 7.48
C LEU A 187 15.76 18.68 8.13
N ASP A 188 16.11 18.16 9.30
CA ASP A 188 17.41 18.38 9.93
C ASP A 188 18.36 17.28 9.46
N VAL A 189 19.51 17.65 8.89
CA VAL A 189 20.46 16.70 8.26
C VAL A 189 20.98 15.69 9.28
N ASP A 190 21.03 16.07 10.55
CA ASP A 190 21.56 15.25 11.64
C ASP A 190 20.47 14.37 12.31
N ARG A 191 19.24 14.35 11.78
CA ARG A 191 18.13 13.57 12.33
C ARG A 191 17.61 12.53 11.33
N PRO A 192 17.23 11.33 11.80
CA PRO A 192 16.56 10.36 10.95
C PRO A 192 15.21 10.90 10.48
N LEU A 193 14.80 10.47 9.29
CA LEU A 193 13.47 10.80 8.76
C LEU A 193 12.39 10.20 9.67
N PRO A 194 11.37 10.97 10.07
CA PRO A 194 10.26 10.41 10.81
C PRO A 194 9.48 9.46 9.91
N HIS A 195 8.95 8.38 10.48
CA HIS A 195 8.24 7.34 9.74
C HIS A 195 7.11 6.75 10.58
N ILE A 196 6.21 6.02 9.93
CA ILE A 196 5.16 5.23 10.59
C ILE A 196 5.33 3.78 10.18
N ARG A 197 5.57 2.90 11.18
CA ARG A 197 5.59 1.43 11.03
C ARG A 197 6.61 0.85 10.03
N MET A 198 7.68 1.58 9.71
CA MET A 198 8.80 1.03 8.91
C MET A 198 9.55 -0.06 9.67
N ASP A 199 9.66 0.07 10.99
CA ASP A 199 10.14 -0.95 11.91
C ASP A 199 9.34 -2.25 11.80
N ALA A 200 8.00 -2.18 11.82
CA ALA A 200 7.14 -3.35 11.63
C ALA A 200 7.31 -3.99 10.25
N ALA A 201 7.44 -3.18 9.20
CA ALA A 201 7.71 -3.66 7.84
C ALA A 201 9.04 -4.43 7.76
N LEU A 202 10.09 -3.88 8.38
CA LEU A 202 11.42 -4.50 8.44
C LEU A 202 11.42 -5.78 9.27
N GLU A 203 10.76 -5.81 10.43
CA GLU A 203 10.64 -7.02 11.24
C GLU A 203 9.92 -8.12 10.46
N PHE A 204 8.81 -7.80 9.79
CA PHE A 204 8.11 -8.76 8.96
C PHE A 204 9.01 -9.29 7.83
N LEU A 205 9.63 -8.41 7.04
CA LEU A 205 10.38 -8.82 5.85
C LEU A 205 11.74 -9.45 6.18
N LEU A 206 12.42 -9.01 7.23
CA LEU A 206 13.83 -9.33 7.47
C LEU A 206 14.12 -9.89 8.87
N GLY A 207 13.20 -9.76 9.84
CA GLY A 207 13.45 -10.09 11.25
C GLY A 207 13.91 -11.53 11.49
N ASP A 208 13.40 -12.50 10.73
CA ASP A 208 13.80 -13.91 10.83
C ASP A 208 15.19 -14.22 10.22
N LYS A 209 15.78 -13.29 9.46
CA LYS A 209 17.13 -13.42 8.90
C LYS A 209 18.20 -12.76 9.76
N LEU A 210 17.79 -11.97 10.77
CA LEU A 210 18.66 -11.19 11.65
C LEU A 210 18.69 -11.72 13.09
N ARG A 211 18.11 -12.90 13.34
CA ARG A 211 18.16 -13.59 14.63
C ARG A 211 19.40 -14.47 14.78
#